data_AF-A0A3D0K052-F1
#
_entry.id   AF-A0A3D0K052-F1
#
_cell.length_a   1.000
_cell.length_b   1.000
_cell.length_c   1.000
_cell.angle_alpha   90.00
_cell.angle_beta   90.00
_cell.angle_gamma   90.00
#
_symmetry.space_group_name_H-M   'P 1'
#
loop_
_entity.id
_entity.type
_entity.pdbx_description
1 polymer ?
#
loop_
_entity_poly.entity_id
_entity_poly.type
_entity_poly.pdbx_seq_one_letter_code
_entity_poly.pdbx_strand_id
1 'polypeptide(L)'
;MSASFLLLIVPLLVQAPGAEPSSAEASPIPDIALSPVWEHQFRRPVQAVVPPGDDGTVYVVEQPGRILAMDRSKSDVEPRVFLDIRRRVHDKNNEEGLLSFD
;
A
#
# COMPACT_ATOMS: atom_id res chain seq x y z
N MET A 1 70.15 -9.09 -37.20
CA MET A 1 70.40 -10.44 -36.67
C MET A 1 70.21 -10.33 -35.16
N SER A 2 69.33 -11.01 -34.43
CA SER A 2 68.29 -12.00 -34.68
C SER A 2 67.15 -11.64 -33.70
N ALA A 3 65.90 -11.57 -34.16
CA ALA A 3 64.76 -11.27 -33.29
C ALA A 3 64.30 -12.57 -32.61
N SER A 4 64.44 -12.65 -31.28
CA SER A 4 63.96 -13.79 -30.50
C SER A 4 62.52 -13.50 -30.08
N PHE A 5 61.56 -14.18 -30.69
CA PHE A 5 60.14 -14.07 -30.35
C PHE A 5 59.88 -15.03 -29.17
N LEU A 6 59.67 -14.49 -27.98
CA LEU A 6 59.29 -15.27 -26.80
C LEU A 6 57.82 -15.65 -26.94
N LEU A 7 57.56 -16.91 -27.28
CA LEU A 7 56.21 -17.46 -27.45
C LEU A 7 55.58 -17.67 -26.07
N LEU A 8 54.73 -16.74 -25.65
CA LEU A 8 54.02 -16.80 -24.37
C LEU A 8 52.83 -17.76 -24.52
N ILE A 9 53.00 -19.00 -24.04
CA ILE A 9 51.91 -19.97 -23.97
C ILE A 9 50.96 -19.52 -22.86
N VAL A 10 49.80 -18.99 -23.24
CA VAL A 10 48.69 -18.74 -22.32
C VAL A 10 48.02 -20.08 -22.01
N PRO A 11 47.88 -20.49 -20.74
CA PRO A 11 47.08 -21.67 -20.43
C PRO A 11 45.62 -21.37 -20.74
N LEU A 12 45.03 -22.16 -21.63
CA LEU A 12 43.59 -22.18 -21.85
C LEU A 12 42.94 -22.70 -20.57
N LEU A 13 42.31 -21.83 -19.79
CA LEU A 13 41.51 -22.23 -18.64
C LEU A 13 40.32 -23.04 -19.18
N VAL A 14 40.33 -24.35 -18.97
CA VAL A 14 39.14 -25.19 -19.20
C VAL A 14 38.12 -24.76 -18.14
N GLN A 15 37.10 -24.03 -18.56
CA GLN A 15 35.98 -23.66 -17.71
C GLN A 15 35.19 -24.95 -17.45
N ALA A 16 35.20 -25.44 -16.20
CA ALA A 16 34.31 -26.50 -15.76
C ALA A 16 32.86 -26.10 -16.09
N PRO A 17 31.97 -27.04 -16.46
CA PRO A 17 30.57 -26.73 -16.66
C PRO A 17 30.06 -25.96 -15.45
N GLY A 18 29.60 -24.73 -15.68
CA GLY A 18 29.14 -23.85 -14.62
C GLY A 18 28.09 -24.57 -13.81
N ALA A 19 28.32 -24.72 -12.50
CA ALA A 19 27.27 -25.14 -11.60
C ALA A 19 26.11 -24.18 -11.79
N GLU A 20 24.98 -24.70 -12.28
CA GLU A 20 23.75 -23.93 -12.36
C GLU A 20 23.46 -23.37 -10.97
N PRO A 21 23.11 -22.07 -10.84
CA PRO A 21 22.72 -21.55 -9.54
C PRO A 21 21.57 -22.42 -9.04
N SER A 22 21.81 -23.10 -7.91
CA SER A 22 20.80 -23.88 -7.22
C SER A 22 19.59 -22.96 -7.02
N SER A 23 18.50 -23.28 -7.71
CA SER A 23 17.25 -22.54 -7.61
C SER A 23 16.80 -22.65 -6.16
N ALA A 24 17.06 -21.61 -5.37
CA ALA A 24 16.55 -21.54 -4.01
C ALA A 24 15.03 -21.66 -4.11
N GLU A 25 14.46 -22.69 -3.47
CA GLU A 25 13.02 -22.88 -3.45
C GLU A 25 12.36 -21.62 -2.88
N ALA A 26 11.59 -20.93 -3.72
CA ALA A 26 10.89 -19.72 -3.31
C ALA A 26 9.87 -20.09 -2.23
N SER A 27 9.84 -19.34 -1.14
CA SER A 27 8.81 -19.52 -0.11
C SER A 27 7.42 -19.31 -0.73
N PRO A 28 6.42 -20.13 -0.36
CA PRO A 28 5.07 -19.97 -0.87
C PRO A 28 4.54 -18.58 -0.49
N ILE A 29 3.85 -17.93 -1.43
CA ILE A 29 3.16 -16.67 -1.18
C ILE A 29 1.98 -16.97 -0.24
N PRO A 30 1.80 -16.21 0.86
CA PRO A 30 0.68 -16.43 1.78
C PRO A 30 -0.66 -16.08 1.13
N ASP A 31 -1.71 -16.81 1.53
CA ASP A 31 -3.09 -16.47 1.17
C ASP A 31 -3.54 -15.21 1.91
N ILE A 32 -4.17 -14.29 1.19
CA ILE A 32 -4.66 -13.01 1.73
C ILE A 32 -6.18 -12.97 1.59
N ALA A 33 -6.86 -12.64 2.69
CA ALA A 33 -8.30 -12.42 2.71
C ALA A 33 -8.63 -11.07 3.33
N LEU A 34 -9.61 -10.38 2.76
CA LEU A 34 -10.16 -9.15 3.35
C LEU A 34 -11.21 -9.51 4.40
N SER A 35 -11.16 -8.84 5.54
CA SER A 35 -12.22 -8.87 6.54
C SER A 35 -12.77 -7.46 6.76
N PRO A 36 -14.09 -7.29 6.94
CA PRO A 36 -14.65 -6.01 7.32
C PRO A 36 -14.11 -5.56 8.67
N VAL A 37 -13.71 -4.28 8.77
CA VAL A 37 -13.34 -3.66 10.05
C VAL A 37 -14.59 -3.24 10.83
N TRP A 38 -15.61 -2.75 10.11
CA TRP A 38 -16.88 -2.30 10.67
C TRP A 38 -18.05 -2.82 9.83
N GLU A 39 -19.16 -3.10 10.49
CA GLU A 39 -20.45 -3.38 9.89
C GLU A 39 -21.20 -2.07 9.61
N HIS A 40 -20.56 -1.16 8.87
CA HIS A 40 -21.11 0.16 8.55
C HIS A 40 -20.99 0.49 7.07
N GLN A 41 -22.06 1.05 6.49
CA GLN A 41 -22.09 1.47 5.10
C GLN A 41 -21.77 2.97 4.96
N PHE A 42 -20.56 3.28 4.50
CA PHE A 42 -20.13 4.65 4.22
C PHE A 42 -20.75 5.21 2.94
N ARG A 43 -20.89 6.53 2.90
CA ARG A 43 -21.36 7.30 1.74
C ARG A 43 -20.20 8.04 1.08
N ARG A 44 -19.70 7.49 -0.02
CA ARG A 44 -18.60 8.08 -0.82
C ARG A 44 -17.41 8.48 0.08
N PRO A 45 -16.81 7.54 0.82
CA PRO A 45 -15.65 7.85 1.66
C PRO A 45 -14.48 8.28 0.78
N VAL A 46 -13.79 9.36 1.17
CA VAL A 46 -12.65 9.94 0.45
C VAL A 46 -11.34 9.84 1.23
N GLN A 47 -11.41 9.71 2.56
CA GLN A 47 -10.22 9.57 3.40
C GLN A 47 -10.55 8.87 4.72
N ALA A 48 -9.58 8.15 5.28
CA ALA A 48 -9.59 7.67 6.65
C ALA A 48 -8.30 8.12 7.33
N VAL A 49 -8.40 8.69 8.53
CA VAL A 49 -7.27 9.25 9.27
C VAL A 49 -7.27 8.71 10.69
N VAL A 50 -6.13 8.17 11.12
CA VAL A 50 -5.84 7.87 12.51
C VAL A 50 -5.11 9.09 13.10
N PRO A 51 -5.65 9.76 14.12
CA PRO A 51 -5.00 10.91 14.72
C PRO A 51 -3.68 10.52 15.41
N PRO A 52 -2.66 11.39 15.43
CA PRO A 52 -1.45 11.13 16.19
C PRO A 52 -1.74 10.93 17.68
N GLY A 53 -1.28 9.81 18.25
CA GLY A 53 -1.41 9.52 19.68
C GLY A 53 -2.76 8.93 20.13
N ASP A 54 -3.71 8.70 19.21
CA ASP A 54 -4.94 7.93 19.48
C ASP A 54 -5.13 6.88 18.37
N ASP A 55 -4.92 5.62 18.72
CA ASP A 55 -5.08 4.47 17.81
C ASP A 55 -6.46 3.81 17.90
N GLY A 56 -7.31 4.26 18.83
CA GLY A 56 -8.66 3.75 19.07
C GLY A 56 -9.70 4.36 18.15
N THR A 57 -9.46 5.57 17.63
CA THR A 57 -10.40 6.27 16.75
C THR A 57 -9.89 6.34 15.32
N VAL A 58 -10.75 6.06 14.34
CA VAL A 58 -10.50 6.39 12.92
C VAL A 58 -11.52 7.43 12.47
N TYR A 59 -11.04 8.56 11.93
CA TYR A 59 -11.90 9.57 11.32
C TYR A 59 -12.07 9.28 9.83
N VAL A 60 -13.30 8.94 9.41
CA VAL A 60 -13.64 8.73 8.01
C VAL A 60 -14.30 9.98 7.45
N VAL A 61 -13.73 10.51 6.39
CA VAL A 61 -14.23 11.68 5.65
C VAL A 61 -15.12 11.18 4.51
N GLU A 62 -16.37 11.60 4.51
CA GLU A 62 -17.36 11.33 3.47
C GLU A 62 -17.48 12.55 2.55
N GLN A 63 -17.41 12.34 1.24
CA GLN A 63 -17.46 13.39 0.22
C GLN A 63 -18.63 14.37 0.38
N PRO A 64 -19.86 13.97 0.78
CA PRO A 64 -20.96 14.90 0.99
C PRO A 64 -20.69 15.99 2.05
N GLY A 65 -19.62 15.88 2.84
CA GLY A 65 -19.26 16.84 3.87
C GLY A 65 -19.56 16.35 5.28
N ARG A 66 -19.35 15.06 5.54
CA ARG A 66 -19.47 14.49 6.90
C ARG A 66 -18.14 13.86 7.30
N ILE A 67 -17.77 14.02 8.57
CA ILE A 67 -16.67 13.28 9.18
C ILE A 67 -17.25 12.40 10.28
N LEU A 68 -17.02 11.10 10.18
CA LEU A 68 -17.43 10.08 11.13
C LEU A 68 -16.24 9.67 12.00
N ALA A 69 -16.43 9.57 13.31
CA ALA A 69 -15.47 8.97 14.22
C ALA A 69 -15.88 7.51 14.49
N MET A 70 -15.05 6.58 14.03
CA MET A 70 -15.22 5.13 14.18
C MET A 70 -14.37 4.62 15.34
N ASP A 71 -14.96 3.83 16.23
CA ASP A 71 -14.22 3.07 17.25
C ASP A 71 -13.62 1.83 16.57
N ARG A 72 -12.28 1.73 16.53
CA ARG A 72 -11.56 0.65 15.86
C ARG A 72 -11.69 -0.70 16.58
N SER A 73 -12.08 -0.70 17.86
CA SER A 73 -12.22 -1.92 18.67
C SER A 73 -13.58 -2.59 18.55
N LYS A 74 -14.57 -1.93 17.92
CA LYS A 74 -15.95 -2.41 17.84
C LYS A 74 -16.40 -2.45 16.39
N SER A 75 -16.72 -3.65 15.90
CA SER A 75 -17.21 -3.84 14.53
C SER A 75 -18.67 -3.41 14.35
N ASP A 76 -19.52 -3.63 15.37
CA ASP A 76 -20.96 -3.32 15.38
C ASP A 76 -21.24 -2.07 16.24
N VAL A 77 -20.81 -0.91 15.75
CA VAL A 77 -21.05 0.36 16.44
C VAL A 77 -21.54 1.42 15.48
N GLU A 78 -22.59 2.14 15.88
CA GLU A 78 -23.05 3.30 15.13
C GLU A 78 -21.99 4.41 15.22
N PRO A 79 -21.55 4.98 14.07
CA PRO A 79 -20.53 6.01 14.08
C PRO A 79 -20.98 7.27 14.80
N ARG A 80 -20.06 7.89 15.54
CA ARG A 80 -20.29 9.24 16.06
C ARG A 80 -19.99 10.26 14.97
N VAL A 81 -20.95 11.14 14.66
CA VAL A 81 -20.68 12.27 13.76
C VAL A 81 -19.74 13.25 14.45
N PHE A 82 -18.53 13.40 13.92
CA PHE A 82 -17.55 14.36 14.42
C PHE A 82 -17.79 15.76 13.84
N LEU A 83 -18.09 15.85 12.54
CA LEU A 83 -18.38 17.09 11.84
C LEU A 83 -19.42 16.88 10.74
N ASP A 84 -20.35 17.81 10.58
CA ASP A 84 -21.32 17.84 9.47
C ASP A 84 -21.36 19.24 8.85
N ILE A 85 -20.80 19.34 7.65
CA ILE A 85 -20.77 20.55 6.82
C ILE A 85 -21.50 20.33 5.50
N ARG A 86 -22.42 19.35 5.41
CA ARG A 86 -23.16 19.05 4.17
C ARG A 86 -23.91 20.24 3.57
N ARG A 87 -24.25 21.25 4.38
CA ARG A 87 -24.86 22.51 3.91
C ARG A 87 -23.89 23.45 3.18
N ARG A 88 -22.59 23.18 3.25
CA ARG A 88 -21.49 24.01 2.70
C ARG A 88 -20.70 23.28 1.62
N VAL A 89 -20.99 22.01 1.39
CA VAL A 89 -20.34 21.20 0.36
C VAL A 89 -21.29 21.06 -0.81
N HIS A 90 -20.79 21.29 -2.01
CA HIS A 90 -21.51 21.04 -3.25
C HIS A 90 -21.04 19.68 -3.78
N ASP A 91 -21.91 18.67 -3.74
CA ASP A 91 -21.60 17.28 -4.11
C ASP A 91 -22.56 16.70 -5.17
N LYS A 92 -23.37 17.56 -5.79
CA LYS A 92 -24.40 17.16 -6.76
C LYS A 92 -23.81 16.57 -8.04
N ASN A 93 -22.65 17.06 -8.47
CA ASN A 93 -21.90 16.51 -9.59
C ASN A 93 -20.72 15.69 -9.05
N ASN A 94 -20.28 14.68 -9.81
CA ASN A 94 -19.27 13.73 -9.33
C ASN A 94 -17.91 14.39 -9.05
N GLU A 95 -17.56 15.44 -9.80
CA GLU A 95 -16.31 16.21 -9.68
C GLU A 95 -16.59 17.69 -9.39
N GLU A 96 -16.19 18.17 -8.20
CA GLU A 96 -16.26 19.60 -7.81
C GLU A 96 -14.99 20.05 -7.04
N GLY A 97 -13.88 19.30 -7.07
CA GLY A 97 -12.58 19.67 -6.45
C GLY A 97 -11.77 18.50 -5.86
N LEU A 98 -10.52 18.79 -5.42
CA LEU A 98 -9.49 17.81 -4.98
C LEU A 98 -10.05 16.73 -4.02
N LEU A 99 -9.83 15.48 -4.38
CA LEU A 99 -10.49 14.30 -3.77
C LEU A 99 -9.79 13.77 -2.51
N SER A 100 -8.66 14.35 -2.12
CA SER A 100 -7.94 14.10 -0.86
C SER A 100 -6.94 15.24 -0.58
N PHE A 101 -6.39 15.28 0.62
CA PHE A 101 -5.17 16.05 0.91
C PHE A 101 -3.96 15.11 0.79
N ASP A 102 -2.94 15.52 0.02
CA ASP A 102 -1.66 14.83 -0.14
C ASP A 102 -0.64 15.29 0.92
#